data_AF-A0A5C7A646-F1
#
_entry.id   AF-A0A5C7A646-F1
#
_cell.length_a   1.000
_cell.length_b   1.000
_cell.length_c   1.000
_cell.angle_alpha   90.00
_cell.angle_beta   90.00
_cell.angle_gamma   90.00
#
_symmetry.space_group_name_H-M   'P 1'
#
loop_
_entity.id
_entity.type
_entity.pdbx_description
1 polymer ?
#
loop_
_entity_poly.entity_id
_entity_poly.type
_entity_poly.pdbx_seq_one_letter_code
_entity_poly.pdbx_strand_id
1 'polypeptide(L)'
;MLLSLAQWLQTYFPELGFLRVFQYITFRAVMAALTALLIGLAFGPWVIRRLTELKIGQPIREYGVQQHLAKSGTPTMGGVLVLIGIGISTLLWFDWSNRFVWVVMLVTMGFGLIGWVDDYRKVVNKDPEGMRSREKFLWQSIIGLIAAIYLAFSVSETSFLGVVQLFFRWVTSGFSTELPPKADLMLPFFKSISYPLGVFGFIGLSYLVIVGTSNAVNFTDGLDGLAIMPVVMVGSALGVFAYVTGSSVYSRYLLFPYIPGAGELLIFCARWRARG
;
A
#
# COMPACT_ATOMS: atom_id res chain seq x y z
N MET A 1 -11.52 -7.01 -9.76
CA MET A 1 -12.48 -8.14 -9.91
C MET A 1 -13.80 -7.68 -10.53
N LEU A 2 -14.50 -6.73 -9.91
CA LEU A 2 -15.81 -6.25 -10.38
C LEU A 2 -15.73 -5.56 -11.74
N LEU A 3 -14.62 -4.85 -12.03
CA LEU A 3 -14.35 -4.31 -13.36
C LEU A 3 -14.34 -5.44 -14.41
N SER A 4 -13.52 -6.47 -14.19
CA SER A 4 -13.37 -7.59 -15.11
C SER A 4 -14.68 -8.35 -15.30
N LEU A 5 -15.45 -8.54 -14.23
CA LEU A 5 -16.79 -9.14 -14.28
C LEU A 5 -17.77 -8.27 -15.07
N ALA A 6 -17.80 -6.96 -14.84
CA ALA A 6 -18.67 -6.03 -15.56
C ALA A 6 -18.33 -5.98 -17.05
N GLN A 7 -17.05 -5.99 -17.40
CA GLN A 7 -16.58 -6.08 -18.79
C GLN A 7 -16.99 -7.40 -19.44
N TRP A 8 -16.81 -8.53 -18.75
CA TRP A 8 -17.21 -9.84 -19.24
C TRP A 8 -18.73 -9.91 -19.48
N LEU A 9 -19.54 -9.43 -18.53
CA LEU A 9 -21.00 -9.38 -18.66
C LEU A 9 -21.45 -8.51 -19.84
N GLN A 10 -20.78 -7.40 -20.11
CA GLN A 10 -21.08 -6.53 -21.26
C GLN A 10 -20.83 -7.20 -22.61
N THR A 11 -19.89 -8.14 -22.68
CA THR A 11 -19.64 -8.91 -23.92
C THR A 11 -20.83 -9.79 -24.29
N TYR A 12 -21.52 -10.37 -23.30
CA TYR A 12 -22.67 -11.25 -23.52
C TYR A 12 -24.02 -10.53 -23.49
N PHE A 13 -24.12 -9.44 -22.72
CA PHE A 13 -25.35 -8.67 -22.55
C PHE A 13 -25.08 -7.18 -22.83
N PRO A 14 -25.01 -6.76 -24.11
CA PRO A 14 -24.76 -5.37 -24.48
C PRO A 14 -25.83 -4.39 -23.98
N GLU A 15 -27.04 -4.90 -23.72
CA GLU A 15 -28.18 -4.14 -23.16
C GLU A 15 -27.91 -3.62 -21.74
N LEU A 16 -26.98 -4.23 -21.00
CA LEU A 16 -26.55 -3.80 -19.67
C LEU A 16 -25.56 -2.61 -19.74
N GLY A 17 -25.94 -1.56 -20.48
CA GLY A 17 -25.11 -0.37 -20.69
C GLY A 17 -24.75 0.37 -19.39
N PHE A 18 -25.57 0.26 -18.34
CA PHE A 18 -25.29 0.86 -17.03
C PHE A 18 -24.02 0.30 -16.37
N LEU A 19 -23.58 -0.91 -16.71
CA LEU A 19 -22.34 -1.51 -16.19
C LEU A 19 -21.09 -0.74 -16.63
N ARG A 20 -21.17 0.18 -17.61
CA ARG A 20 -20.05 1.02 -18.03
C ARG A 20 -19.56 1.93 -16.90
N VAL A 21 -20.42 2.21 -15.91
CA VAL A 21 -20.06 2.94 -14.70
C VAL A 21 -18.84 2.34 -13.99
N PHE A 22 -18.68 1.00 -14.03
CA PHE A 22 -17.51 0.32 -13.44
C PHE A 22 -16.21 0.61 -14.17
N GLN A 23 -16.23 1.11 -15.41
CA GLN A 23 -15.00 1.45 -16.15
C GLN A 23 -14.39 2.77 -15.66
N TYR A 24 -15.19 3.66 -15.08
CA TYR A 24 -14.71 4.95 -14.56
C TYR A 24 -13.90 4.77 -13.28
N ILE A 25 -12.65 5.23 -13.31
CA ILE A 25 -11.72 5.07 -12.19
C ILE A 25 -12.16 5.85 -10.94
N THR A 26 -12.79 7.01 -11.12
CA THR A 26 -13.32 7.85 -10.05
C THR A 26 -14.47 7.16 -9.33
N PHE A 27 -15.39 6.54 -10.08
CA PHE A 27 -16.46 5.73 -9.52
C PHE A 27 -15.89 4.56 -8.70
N ARG A 28 -14.95 3.80 -9.28
CA ARG A 28 -14.30 2.68 -8.57
C ARG A 28 -13.56 3.12 -7.32
N ALA A 29 -12.91 4.28 -7.33
CA ALA A 29 -12.22 4.83 -6.16
C ALA A 29 -13.21 5.20 -5.03
N VAL A 30 -14.32 5.85 -5.35
CA VAL A 30 -15.38 6.17 -4.37
C VAL A 30 -15.97 4.88 -3.79
N MET A 31 -16.32 3.93 -4.65
CA MET A 31 -16.90 2.67 -4.20
C MET A 31 -15.92 1.84 -3.37
N ALA A 32 -14.63 1.90 -3.66
CA ALA A 32 -13.60 1.28 -2.82
C ALA A 32 -13.51 1.91 -1.43
N ALA A 33 -13.62 3.24 -1.32
CA ALA A 33 -13.69 3.91 -0.02
C ALA A 33 -14.94 3.49 0.75
N LEU A 34 -16.09 3.46 0.09
CA LEU A 34 -17.36 3.03 0.70
C LEU A 34 -17.32 1.57 1.15
N THR A 35 -16.79 0.64 0.35
CA THR A 35 -16.69 -0.76 0.78
C THR A 35 -15.74 -0.94 1.95
N ALA A 36 -14.62 -0.22 2.00
CA ALA A 36 -13.71 -0.25 3.14
C ALA A 36 -14.39 0.29 4.42
N LEU A 37 -15.15 1.39 4.31
CA LEU A 37 -15.95 1.96 5.40
C LEU A 37 -16.98 0.95 5.91
N LEU A 38 -17.77 0.36 5.02
CA LEU A 38 -18.83 -0.58 5.38
C LEU A 38 -18.27 -1.83 6.06
N ILE A 39 -17.13 -2.35 5.60
CA ILE A 39 -16.44 -3.46 6.28
C ILE A 39 -16.01 -3.02 7.68
N GLY A 40 -15.41 -1.83 7.80
CA GLY A 40 -14.99 -1.28 9.09
C GLY A 40 -16.13 -1.12 10.09
N LEU A 41 -17.30 -0.64 9.64
CA LEU A 41 -18.48 -0.42 10.48
C LEU A 41 -19.17 -1.74 10.84
N ALA A 42 -19.34 -2.66 9.88
CA ALA A 42 -20.02 -3.93 10.09
C ALA A 42 -19.21 -4.89 10.98
N PHE A 43 -17.91 -5.02 10.72
CA PHE A 43 -17.05 -5.96 11.44
C PHE A 43 -16.31 -5.33 12.63
N GLY A 44 -16.32 -3.99 12.75
CA GLY A 44 -15.72 -3.25 13.86
C GLY A 44 -16.10 -3.77 15.24
N PRO A 45 -17.40 -3.77 15.60
CA PRO A 45 -17.84 -4.23 16.92
C PRO A 45 -17.48 -5.68 17.21
N TRP A 46 -17.56 -6.55 16.20
CA TRP A 46 -17.22 -7.97 16.32
C TRP A 46 -15.73 -8.18 16.59
N VAL A 47 -14.86 -7.53 15.82
CA VAL A 47 -13.39 -7.61 16.02
C VAL A 47 -13.00 -7.05 17.38
N ILE A 48 -13.58 -5.91 17.80
CA ILE A 48 -13.28 -5.31 19.10
C ILE A 48 -13.62 -6.29 20.22
N ARG A 49 -14.81 -6.88 20.22
CA ARG A 49 -15.22 -7.89 21.23
C ARG A 49 -14.23 -9.05 21.29
N ARG A 50 -13.86 -9.60 20.13
CA ARG A 50 -12.94 -10.74 20.05
C ARG A 50 -11.54 -10.40 20.54
N LEU A 51 -11.04 -9.20 20.25
CA LEU A 51 -9.74 -8.74 20.72
C LEU A 51 -9.74 -8.44 22.22
N THR A 52 -10.85 -7.94 22.77
CA THR A 52 -11.01 -7.74 24.21
C THR A 52 -10.94 -9.06 24.96
N GLU A 53 -11.56 -10.13 24.45
CA GLU A 53 -11.46 -11.48 25.02
C GLU A 53 -10.01 -12.01 25.03
N LEU A 54 -9.25 -11.75 23.96
CA LEU A 54 -7.84 -12.16 23.87
C LEU A 54 -6.89 -11.34 24.76
N LYS A 55 -7.32 -10.14 25.19
CA LYS A 55 -6.52 -9.21 26.02
C LYS A 55 -6.70 -9.38 27.52
N ILE A 56 -7.52 -10.33 27.97
CA ILE A 56 -7.66 -10.70 29.39
C ILE A 56 -6.34 -11.34 29.86
N GLY A 57 -5.32 -10.53 30.18
CA GLY A 57 -4.03 -11.00 30.69
C GLY A 57 -2.76 -10.25 30.31
N GLN A 58 -2.83 -9.02 29.75
CA GLN A 58 -1.61 -8.25 29.47
C GLN A 58 -0.87 -7.85 30.77
N PRO A 59 0.43 -8.15 30.92
CA PRO A 59 1.23 -7.64 32.03
C PRO A 59 1.43 -6.12 31.88
N ILE A 60 1.16 -5.39 32.95
CA ILE A 60 1.34 -3.93 33.00
C ILE A 60 2.84 -3.65 33.05
N ARG A 61 3.38 -2.88 32.10
CA ARG A 61 4.75 -2.36 32.17
C ARG A 61 4.81 -1.32 33.29
N GLU A 62 5.54 -1.59 34.37
CA GLU A 62 5.72 -0.66 35.50
C GLU A 62 6.59 0.57 35.16
N TYR A 63 7.34 0.57 34.06
CA TYR A 63 8.24 1.66 33.68
C TYR A 63 7.62 2.55 32.60
N GLY A 64 6.73 3.45 32.99
CA GLY A 64 6.15 4.49 32.12
C GLY A 64 5.56 5.65 32.91
N VAL A 65 5.78 6.88 32.44
CA VAL A 65 5.28 8.13 33.06
C VAL A 65 3.76 8.04 33.27
N GLN A 66 3.29 8.45 34.46
CA GLN A 66 1.94 8.22 34.99
C GLN A 66 0.76 8.64 34.08
N GLN A 67 0.99 9.46 33.04
CA GLN A 67 -0.02 9.78 32.02
C GLN A 67 -0.38 8.60 31.09
N HIS A 68 0.43 7.53 31.03
CA HIS A 68 0.14 6.31 30.26
C HIS A 68 -0.77 5.30 30.98
N LEU A 69 -1.09 5.50 32.26
CA LEU A 69 -1.90 4.55 33.06
C LEU A 69 -3.42 4.65 32.79
N ALA A 70 -3.89 5.78 32.27
CA ALA A 70 -5.32 6.03 32.03
C ALA A 70 -5.89 5.36 30.76
N LYS A 71 -5.06 4.66 29.97
CA LYS A 71 -5.45 4.12 28.66
C LYS A 71 -5.32 2.59 28.54
N SER A 72 -5.43 1.90 29.67
CA SER A 72 -5.37 0.44 29.80
C SER A 72 -6.67 -0.26 29.36
N GLY A 73 -7.09 -0.13 28.09
CA GLY A 73 -8.32 -0.80 27.64
C GLY A 73 -8.56 -0.92 26.14
N THR A 74 -7.87 -0.16 25.28
CA THR A 74 -8.10 -0.23 23.83
C THR A 74 -7.30 -1.39 23.19
N PRO A 75 -7.93 -2.22 22.33
CA PRO A 75 -7.26 -3.34 21.72
C PRO A 75 -6.23 -2.90 20.65
N THR A 76 -4.96 -3.28 20.84
CA THR A 76 -3.80 -2.90 20.03
C THR A 76 -3.73 -3.63 18.68
N MET A 77 -4.62 -4.58 18.40
CA MET A 77 -4.68 -5.30 17.12
C MET A 77 -5.73 -4.76 16.14
N GLY A 78 -6.27 -3.55 16.38
CA GLY A 78 -7.28 -2.94 15.51
C GLY A 78 -6.84 -2.74 14.05
N GLY A 79 -5.53 -2.73 13.79
CA GLY A 79 -4.93 -2.66 12.45
C GLY A 79 -5.30 -3.85 11.55
N VAL A 80 -5.60 -5.03 12.11
CA VAL A 80 -5.98 -6.21 11.32
C VAL A 80 -7.28 -5.96 10.54
N LEU A 81 -8.28 -5.34 11.19
CA LEU A 81 -9.54 -5.01 10.52
C LEU A 81 -9.32 -3.98 9.41
N VAL A 82 -8.42 -3.02 9.61
CA VAL A 82 -8.06 -2.03 8.59
C VAL A 82 -7.40 -2.71 7.39
N LEU A 83 -6.44 -3.60 7.62
CA LEU A 83 -5.75 -4.34 6.56
C LEU A 83 -6.73 -5.22 5.77
N ILE A 84 -7.61 -5.96 6.45
CA ILE A 84 -8.63 -6.79 5.80
C ILE A 84 -9.58 -5.92 4.96
N GLY A 85 -10.06 -4.80 5.52
CA GLY A 85 -10.94 -3.86 4.82
C GLY A 85 -10.29 -3.26 3.57
N ILE A 86 -9.03 -2.81 3.69
CA ILE A 86 -8.24 -2.31 2.57
C ILE A 86 -8.03 -3.42 1.53
N GLY A 87 -7.68 -4.63 1.96
CA GLY A 87 -7.40 -5.75 1.06
C GLY A 87 -8.60 -6.16 0.23
N ILE A 88 -9.73 -6.43 0.89
CA ILE A 88 -10.97 -6.83 0.23
C ILE A 88 -11.45 -5.72 -0.70
N SER A 89 -11.50 -4.47 -0.21
CA SER A 89 -11.87 -3.33 -1.05
C SER A 89 -10.94 -3.18 -2.26
N THR A 90 -9.64 -3.46 -2.09
CA THR A 90 -8.66 -3.50 -3.17
C THR A 90 -9.03 -4.50 -4.22
N LEU A 91 -9.08 -5.76 -3.85
CA LEU A 91 -9.31 -6.86 -4.76
C LEU A 91 -10.63 -6.73 -5.53
N LEU A 92 -11.67 -6.20 -4.90
CA LEU A 92 -12.97 -5.98 -5.55
C LEU A 92 -12.87 -4.98 -6.70
N TRP A 93 -12.31 -3.80 -6.46
CA TRP A 93 -12.47 -2.65 -7.36
C TRP A 93 -11.31 -2.41 -8.33
N PHE A 94 -10.10 -2.85 -8.02
CA PHE A 94 -8.97 -2.61 -8.93
C PHE A 94 -8.98 -3.54 -10.16
N ASP A 95 -8.31 -3.09 -11.21
CA ASP A 95 -7.99 -3.92 -12.36
C ASP A 95 -6.83 -4.88 -12.04
N TRP A 96 -7.10 -6.19 -12.10
CA TRP A 96 -6.14 -7.23 -11.73
C TRP A 96 -4.94 -7.30 -12.67
N SER A 97 -5.06 -6.77 -13.88
CA SER A 97 -3.94 -6.63 -14.81
C SER A 97 -2.94 -5.56 -14.39
N ASN A 98 -3.29 -4.72 -13.39
CA ASN A 98 -2.43 -3.63 -12.96
C ASN A 98 -1.27 -4.10 -12.06
N ARG A 99 -0.06 -3.97 -12.59
CA ARG A 99 1.21 -4.31 -11.91
C ARG A 99 1.51 -3.47 -10.66
N PHE A 100 1.10 -2.21 -10.61
CA PHE A 100 1.46 -1.33 -9.49
C PHE A 100 0.66 -1.63 -8.23
N VAL A 101 -0.64 -1.91 -8.39
CA VAL A 101 -1.52 -2.20 -7.24
C VAL A 101 -1.07 -3.46 -6.51
N TRP A 102 -0.60 -4.48 -7.24
CA TRP A 102 -0.07 -5.70 -6.63
C TRP A 102 1.15 -5.46 -5.74
N VAL A 103 2.07 -4.58 -6.14
CA VAL A 103 3.24 -4.23 -5.31
C VAL A 103 2.79 -3.54 -4.03
N VAL A 104 1.91 -2.55 -4.15
CA VAL A 104 1.42 -1.80 -3.00
C VAL A 104 0.65 -2.72 -2.04
N MET A 105 -0.14 -3.65 -2.59
CA MET A 105 -0.81 -4.71 -1.82
C MET A 105 0.19 -5.63 -1.11
N LEU A 106 1.24 -6.07 -1.80
CA LEU A 106 2.29 -6.91 -1.22
C LEU A 106 2.99 -6.20 -0.06
N VAL A 107 3.40 -4.94 -0.24
CA VAL A 107 4.08 -4.16 0.82
C VAL A 107 3.14 -3.90 1.99
N THR A 108 1.90 -3.47 1.73
CA THR A 108 0.92 -3.15 2.78
C THR A 108 0.54 -4.38 3.59
N MET A 109 0.22 -5.49 2.92
CA MET A 109 -0.13 -6.74 3.60
C MET A 109 1.08 -7.36 4.27
N GLY A 110 2.25 -7.33 3.63
CA GLY A 110 3.49 -7.87 4.18
C GLY A 110 3.92 -7.15 5.46
N PHE A 111 3.97 -5.81 5.43
CA PHE A 111 4.30 -5.02 6.63
C PHE A 111 3.20 -5.11 7.69
N GLY A 112 1.94 -5.19 7.26
CA GLY A 112 0.81 -5.44 8.14
C GLY A 112 0.90 -6.78 8.86
N LEU A 113 1.30 -7.85 8.17
CA LEU A 113 1.53 -9.18 8.76
C LEU A 113 2.70 -9.16 9.74
N ILE A 114 3.80 -8.46 9.41
CA ILE A 114 4.94 -8.29 10.33
C ILE A 114 4.47 -7.60 11.62
N GLY A 115 3.71 -6.51 11.50
CA GLY A 115 3.15 -5.79 12.65
C GLY A 115 2.20 -6.66 13.46
N TRP A 116 1.33 -7.42 12.80
CA TRP A 116 0.41 -8.35 13.46
C TRP A 116 1.15 -9.46 14.22
N VAL A 117 2.19 -10.05 13.64
CA VAL A 117 3.01 -11.07 14.31
C VAL A 117 3.73 -10.50 15.53
N ASP A 118 4.25 -9.27 15.44
CA ASP A 118 4.87 -8.56 16.56
C ASP A 118 3.87 -8.35 17.71
N ASP A 119 2.66 -7.86 17.42
CA ASP A 119 1.62 -7.62 18.42
C ASP A 119 1.03 -8.93 18.98
N TYR A 120 0.91 -9.97 18.15
CA TYR A 120 0.48 -11.29 18.58
C TYR A 120 1.48 -11.89 19.58
N ARG A 121 2.79 -11.81 19.32
CA ARG A 121 3.83 -12.28 20.25
C ARG A 121 3.76 -11.54 21.60
N LYS A 122 3.56 -10.22 21.58
CA LYS A 122 3.43 -9.42 22.83
C LYS A 122 2.23 -9.85 23.68
N VAL A 123 1.10 -10.15 23.04
CA VAL A 123 -0.14 -10.51 23.75
C VAL A 123 -0.14 -11.97 24.20
N VAL A 124 0.21 -12.90 23.32
CA VAL A 124 0.09 -14.34 23.58
C VAL A 124 1.29 -14.89 24.34
N ASN A 125 2.51 -14.50 23.97
CA ASN A 125 3.72 -15.00 24.64
C ASN A 125 4.06 -14.19 25.89
N LYS A 126 3.29 -13.14 26.21
CA LYS A 126 3.52 -12.21 27.34
C LYS A 126 4.93 -11.62 27.37
N ASP A 127 5.57 -11.54 26.21
CA ASP A 127 6.89 -10.95 26.05
C ASP A 127 6.71 -9.43 25.87
N PRO A 128 7.09 -8.61 26.86
CA PRO A 128 6.92 -7.17 26.76
C PRO A 128 7.75 -6.57 25.61
N GLU A 129 8.86 -7.17 25.19
CA GLU A 129 9.71 -6.62 24.12
C GLU A 129 9.19 -6.94 22.71
N GLY A 130 8.42 -8.02 22.55
CA GLY A 130 7.85 -8.44 21.27
C GLY A 130 8.90 -9.04 20.32
N MET A 131 8.78 -8.79 19.02
CA MET A 131 9.76 -9.29 18.04
C MET A 131 11.05 -8.47 18.10
N ARG A 132 12.20 -9.16 18.10
CA ARG A 132 13.52 -8.54 18.05
C ARG A 132 13.63 -7.58 16.86
N SER A 133 14.18 -6.37 17.07
CA SER A 133 14.29 -5.34 16.04
C SER A 133 15.02 -5.83 14.78
N ARG A 134 16.00 -6.73 14.92
CA ARG A 134 16.72 -7.34 13.78
C ARG A 134 15.83 -8.24 12.93
N GLU A 135 14.94 -9.01 13.55
CA GLU A 135 13.98 -9.86 12.83
C GLU A 135 12.95 -9.00 12.09
N LYS A 136 12.43 -7.96 12.76
CA LYS A 136 11.50 -7.00 12.16
C LYS A 136 12.09 -6.33 10.94
N PHE A 137 13.30 -5.80 11.08
CA PHE A 137 14.01 -5.15 10.00
C PHE A 137 14.32 -6.13 8.86
N LEU A 138 14.76 -7.36 9.16
CA LEU A 138 15.04 -8.36 8.14
C LEU A 138 13.82 -8.67 7.26
N TRP A 139 12.65 -8.89 7.87
CA TRP A 139 11.42 -9.14 7.10
C TRP A 139 10.97 -7.91 6.30
N GLN A 140 11.08 -6.71 6.88
CA GLN A 140 10.80 -5.46 6.16
C GLN A 140 11.75 -5.27 4.98
N SER A 141 13.03 -5.60 5.14
CA SER A 141 14.04 -5.49 4.10
C SER A 141 13.81 -6.47 2.97
N ILE A 142 13.43 -7.73 3.26
CA ILE A 142 13.11 -8.72 2.23
C ILE A 142 11.93 -8.24 1.37
N ILE A 143 10.83 -7.84 2.00
CA ILE A 143 9.65 -7.35 1.29
C ILE A 143 9.95 -6.07 0.51
N GLY A 144 10.67 -5.12 1.14
CA GLY A 144 11.05 -3.86 0.52
C GLY A 144 11.96 -4.05 -0.69
N LEU A 145 12.92 -4.99 -0.61
CA LEU A 145 13.83 -5.29 -1.72
C LEU A 145 13.10 -5.97 -2.88
N ILE A 146 12.22 -6.95 -2.60
CA ILE A 146 11.39 -7.59 -3.62
C ILE A 146 10.53 -6.55 -4.34
N ALA A 147 9.88 -5.66 -3.59
CA ALA A 147 9.08 -4.58 -4.14
C ALA A 147 9.92 -3.60 -4.99
N ALA A 148 11.09 -3.20 -4.51
CA ALA A 148 11.99 -2.28 -5.21
C ALA A 148 12.51 -2.87 -6.53
N ILE A 149 12.94 -4.14 -6.52
CA ILE A 149 13.36 -4.86 -7.74
C ILE A 149 12.20 -4.93 -8.72
N TYR A 150 11.02 -5.37 -8.28
CA TYR A 150 9.86 -5.48 -9.16
C TYR A 150 9.49 -4.12 -9.76
N LEU A 151 9.48 -3.03 -8.97
CA LEU A 151 9.18 -1.69 -9.47
C LEU A 151 10.16 -1.22 -10.55
N ALA A 152 11.45 -1.51 -10.41
CA ALA A 152 12.48 -1.12 -11.38
C ALA A 152 12.16 -1.63 -12.79
N PHE A 153 11.69 -2.86 -12.91
CA PHE A 153 11.29 -3.46 -14.20
C PHE A 153 9.85 -3.16 -14.58
N SER A 154 8.99 -2.90 -13.58
CA SER A 154 7.61 -2.50 -13.80
C SER A 154 7.57 -1.22 -14.61
N VAL A 155 8.28 -0.16 -14.21
CA VAL A 155 8.15 1.16 -14.83
C VAL A 155 8.31 1.12 -16.36
N SER A 156 9.24 0.29 -16.83
CA SER A 156 9.57 0.18 -18.25
C SER A 156 8.61 -0.69 -19.06
N GLU A 157 7.87 -1.62 -18.43
CA GLU A 157 7.06 -2.60 -19.15
C GLU A 157 5.63 -2.72 -18.66
N THR A 158 4.69 -2.98 -19.57
CA THR A 158 3.25 -2.92 -19.23
C THR A 158 2.68 -4.27 -18.79
N SER A 159 3.26 -5.37 -19.28
CA SER A 159 2.77 -6.73 -19.04
C SER A 159 3.57 -7.45 -17.97
N PHE A 160 2.91 -8.24 -17.12
CA PHE A 160 3.56 -9.04 -16.08
C PHE A 160 4.68 -9.94 -16.65
N LEU A 161 4.40 -10.63 -17.76
CA LEU A 161 5.39 -11.47 -18.44
C LEU A 161 6.58 -10.65 -18.96
N GLY A 162 6.35 -9.43 -19.44
CA GLY A 162 7.40 -8.53 -19.89
C GLY A 162 8.31 -8.08 -18.75
N VAL A 163 7.74 -7.77 -17.58
CA VAL A 163 8.50 -7.46 -16.36
C VAL A 163 9.41 -8.62 -15.97
N VAL A 164 8.89 -9.84 -15.97
CA VAL A 164 9.65 -11.06 -15.64
C VAL A 164 10.74 -11.32 -16.68
N GLN A 165 10.45 -11.16 -17.97
CA GLN A 165 11.43 -11.32 -19.04
C GLN A 165 12.56 -10.29 -18.95
N LEU A 166 12.26 -9.02 -18.66
CA LEU A 166 13.27 -7.99 -18.47
C LEU A 166 14.18 -8.29 -17.27
N PHE A 167 13.60 -8.76 -16.17
CA PHE A 167 14.37 -9.20 -15.02
C PHE A 167 15.32 -10.35 -15.38
N PHE A 168 14.84 -11.40 -16.05
CA PHE A 168 15.71 -12.50 -16.47
C PHE A 168 16.80 -12.03 -17.44
N ARG A 169 16.46 -11.14 -18.38
CA ARG A 169 17.45 -10.54 -19.29
C ARG A 169 18.55 -9.80 -18.54
N TRP A 170 18.17 -8.98 -17.55
CA TRP A 170 19.10 -8.26 -16.69
C TRP A 170 20.05 -9.19 -15.92
N VAL A 171 19.52 -10.30 -15.40
CA VAL A 171 20.32 -11.30 -14.70
C VAL A 171 21.28 -12.00 -15.68
N THR A 172 20.79 -12.42 -16.85
CA THR A 172 21.61 -13.10 -17.86
C THR A 172 22.65 -12.19 -18.51
N SER A 173 22.43 -10.87 -18.54
CA SER A 173 23.38 -9.90 -19.08
C SER A 173 24.51 -9.54 -18.10
N GLY A 174 24.56 -10.17 -16.93
CA GLY A 174 25.54 -9.86 -15.89
C GLY A 174 25.27 -8.54 -15.18
N PHE A 175 24.01 -8.15 -15.04
CA PHE A 175 23.55 -6.91 -14.40
C PHE A 175 24.00 -5.61 -15.11
N SER A 176 24.04 -5.63 -16.44
CA SER A 176 24.33 -4.42 -17.22
C SER A 176 23.27 -3.32 -17.01
N THR A 177 23.70 -2.06 -17.06
CA THR A 177 22.91 -0.86 -16.75
C THR A 177 21.97 -0.40 -17.87
N GLU A 178 21.99 -1.04 -19.04
CA GLU A 178 21.33 -0.53 -20.27
C GLU A 178 19.83 -0.85 -20.41
N LEU A 179 19.25 -1.59 -19.46
CA LEU A 179 17.82 -1.92 -19.50
C LEU A 179 16.96 -0.72 -19.09
N PRO A 180 15.77 -0.55 -19.69
CA PRO A 180 15.31 0.76 -20.15
C PRO A 180 15.17 1.76 -19.00
N PRO A 181 15.89 2.90 -19.01
CA PRO A 181 15.78 3.90 -17.98
C PRO A 181 14.59 4.83 -18.30
N LYS A 182 13.40 4.41 -17.88
CA LYS A 182 12.32 5.35 -17.53
C LYS A 182 12.26 5.57 -16.01
N ALA A 183 13.40 5.38 -15.34
CA ALA A 183 13.57 5.39 -13.88
C ALA A 183 14.33 6.63 -13.41
N ASP A 184 14.05 7.76 -14.05
CA ASP A 184 14.65 9.05 -13.77
C ASP A 184 14.12 9.62 -12.44
N LEU A 185 15.02 10.08 -11.57
CA LEU A 185 14.62 10.80 -10.37
C LEU A 185 14.28 12.24 -10.75
N MET A 186 13.01 12.59 -10.64
CA MET A 186 12.54 13.94 -10.86
C MET A 186 12.77 14.80 -9.63
N LEU A 187 13.45 15.92 -9.81
CA LEU A 187 13.58 16.91 -8.74
C LEU A 187 12.33 17.81 -8.73
N PRO A 188 11.63 17.91 -7.59
CA PRO A 188 10.54 18.87 -7.45
C PRO A 188 11.00 20.28 -7.83
N PHE A 189 10.10 21.09 -8.40
CA PHE A 189 10.34 22.46 -8.87
C PHE A 189 11.24 22.61 -10.10
N PHE A 190 12.03 21.59 -10.49
CA PHE A 190 12.89 21.61 -11.68
C PHE A 190 12.40 20.63 -12.74
N LYS A 191 11.64 21.12 -13.73
CA LYS A 191 11.02 20.27 -14.78
C LYS A 191 12.02 19.66 -15.77
N SER A 192 13.23 20.21 -15.87
CA SER A 192 14.27 19.80 -16.82
C SER A 192 15.42 19.02 -16.19
N ILE A 193 15.49 18.94 -14.86
CA ILE A 193 16.56 18.24 -14.16
C ILE A 193 16.03 16.88 -13.68
N SER A 194 16.35 15.84 -14.44
CA SER A 194 16.22 14.45 -13.98
C SER A 194 17.60 13.84 -13.72
N TYR A 195 17.75 13.15 -12.60
CA TYR A 195 18.96 12.39 -12.31
C TYR A 195 18.77 10.93 -12.74
N PRO A 196 19.57 10.40 -13.68
CA PRO A 196 19.48 9.02 -14.11
C PRO A 196 20.06 8.12 -13.01
N LEU A 197 19.19 7.56 -12.17
CA LEU A 197 19.59 6.67 -11.08
C LEU A 197 20.14 5.32 -11.59
N GLY A 198 19.78 4.94 -12.82
CA GLY A 198 19.97 3.57 -13.32
C GLY A 198 19.18 2.54 -12.50
N VAL A 199 19.30 1.26 -12.88
CA VAL A 199 18.57 0.17 -12.22
C VAL A 199 18.95 0.04 -10.74
N PHE A 200 20.25 0.03 -10.43
CA PHE A 200 20.75 -0.11 -9.06
C PHE A 200 20.39 1.08 -8.16
N GLY A 201 20.55 2.31 -8.66
CA GLY A 201 20.20 3.51 -7.89
C GLY A 201 18.70 3.58 -7.63
N PHE A 202 17.86 3.18 -8.60
CA PHE A 202 16.42 3.13 -8.43
C PHE A 202 16.01 2.07 -7.39
N ILE A 203 16.61 0.87 -7.43
CA ILE A 203 16.36 -0.18 -6.44
C ILE A 203 16.77 0.29 -5.04
N GLY A 204 17.98 0.85 -4.90
CA GLY A 204 18.50 1.33 -3.63
C GLY A 204 17.64 2.44 -3.02
N LEU A 205 17.28 3.45 -3.82
CA LEU A 205 16.40 4.53 -3.36
C LEU A 205 15.01 4.02 -3.00
N SER A 206 14.40 3.18 -3.84
CA SER A 206 13.07 2.62 -3.58
C SER A 206 13.05 1.79 -2.30
N TYR A 207 14.08 0.97 -2.08
CA TYR A 207 14.26 0.21 -0.84
C TYR A 207 14.32 1.12 0.38
N LEU A 208 15.17 2.17 0.34
CA LEU A 208 15.31 3.13 1.44
C LEU A 208 14.00 3.86 1.73
N VAL A 209 13.26 4.27 0.69
CA VAL A 209 11.96 4.94 0.85
C VAL A 209 10.95 4.00 1.47
N ILE A 210 10.82 2.75 1.00
CA ILE A 210 9.83 1.78 1.50
C ILE A 210 10.10 1.43 2.97
N VAL A 211 11.32 0.97 3.28
CA VAL A 211 11.69 0.52 4.64
C VAL A 211 11.81 1.71 5.59
N GLY A 212 12.38 2.83 5.12
CA GLY A 212 12.52 4.05 5.91
C GLY A 212 11.18 4.66 6.30
N THR A 213 10.24 4.78 5.35
CA THR A 213 8.90 5.32 5.62
C THR A 213 8.12 4.43 6.59
N SER A 214 8.21 3.10 6.47
CA SER A 214 7.52 2.20 7.40
C SER A 214 8.02 2.33 8.84
N ASN A 215 9.33 2.52 9.03
CA ASN A 215 9.90 2.73 10.36
C ASN A 215 9.56 4.14 10.88
N ALA A 216 9.58 5.17 10.02
CA ALA A 216 9.16 6.52 10.39
C ALA A 216 7.70 6.55 10.89
N VAL A 217 6.78 5.88 10.19
CA VAL A 217 5.38 5.79 10.62
C VAL A 217 5.24 5.04 11.95
N ASN A 218 5.99 3.95 12.14
CA ASN A 218 5.98 3.20 13.39
C ASN A 218 6.44 4.07 14.59
N PHE A 219 7.41 4.96 14.40
CA PHE A 219 7.82 5.91 15.43
C PHE A 219 6.75 6.98 15.73
N THR A 220 5.97 7.40 14.74
CA THR A 220 4.89 8.40 14.93
C THR A 220 3.62 7.83 15.56
N ASP A 221 3.39 6.52 15.48
CA ASP A 221 2.19 5.84 16.00
C ASP A 221 2.28 5.54 17.51
N GLY A 222 3.34 6.00 18.19
CA GLY A 222 3.52 5.85 19.64
C GLY A 222 2.54 6.66 20.51
N LEU A 223 1.68 7.49 19.89
CA LEU A 223 0.60 8.25 20.54
C LEU A 223 -0.72 7.92 19.84
N ASP A 224 -1.70 7.41 20.61
CA ASP A 224 -2.97 6.86 20.09
C ASP A 224 -3.62 7.74 19.02
N GLY A 225 -3.67 7.23 17.78
CA GLY A 225 -4.40 7.86 16.68
C GLY A 225 -3.70 9.07 16.04
N LEU A 226 -2.48 9.42 16.44
CA LEU A 226 -1.73 10.51 15.79
C LEU A 226 -1.35 10.12 14.34
N ALA A 227 -1.06 8.85 14.07
CA ALA A 227 -0.56 8.42 12.78
C ALA A 227 -1.64 8.32 11.69
N ILE A 228 -2.92 8.12 12.05
CA ILE A 228 -3.97 7.89 11.05
C ILE A 228 -4.24 9.15 10.21
N MET A 229 -4.34 10.32 10.83
CA MET A 229 -4.65 11.57 10.13
C MET A 229 -3.57 11.95 9.09
N PRO A 230 -2.27 11.94 9.42
CA PRO A 230 -1.19 12.09 8.45
C PRO A 230 -1.26 11.07 7.32
N VAL A 231 -1.53 9.79 7.62
CA VAL A 231 -1.63 8.75 6.58
C VAL A 231 -2.80 9.02 5.63
N VAL A 232 -3.94 9.48 6.13
CA VAL A 232 -5.09 9.86 5.28
C VAL A 232 -4.75 11.06 4.39
N MET A 233 -4.09 12.08 4.93
CA MET A 233 -3.70 13.27 4.17
C MET A 233 -2.66 12.93 3.07
N VAL A 234 -1.61 12.20 3.44
CA VAL A 234 -0.57 11.75 2.50
C VAL A 234 -1.15 10.81 1.46
N GLY A 235 -1.96 9.83 1.87
CA GLY A 235 -2.64 8.90 0.97
C GLY A 235 -3.53 9.62 -0.04
N SER A 236 -4.29 10.63 0.40
CA SER A 236 -5.14 11.44 -0.48
C SER A 236 -4.31 12.24 -1.50
N ALA A 237 -3.22 12.89 -1.05
CA ALA A 237 -2.32 13.62 -1.94
C ALA A 237 -1.69 12.69 -2.99
N LEU A 238 -1.16 11.54 -2.57
CA LEU A 238 -0.59 10.54 -3.48
C LEU A 238 -1.65 9.98 -4.44
N GLY A 239 -2.91 9.84 -4.02
CA GLY A 239 -4.02 9.46 -4.88
C GLY A 239 -4.26 10.46 -6.01
N VAL A 240 -4.20 11.76 -5.73
CA VAL A 240 -4.28 12.82 -6.75
C VAL A 240 -3.12 12.71 -7.74
N PHE A 241 -1.89 12.51 -7.25
CA PHE A 241 -0.73 12.31 -8.13
C PHE A 241 -0.86 11.06 -9.03
N ALA A 242 -1.34 9.95 -8.48
CA ALA A 242 -1.61 8.74 -9.25
C ALA A 242 -2.64 8.97 -10.36
N TYR A 243 -3.72 9.70 -10.06
CA TYR A 243 -4.74 10.05 -11.04
C TYR A 243 -4.20 10.94 -12.16
N VAL A 244 -3.40 11.95 -11.81
CA VAL A 244 -2.81 12.90 -12.77
C VAL A 244 -1.77 12.21 -13.67
N THR A 245 -0.83 11.45 -13.08
CA THR A 245 0.23 10.77 -13.83
C THR A 245 -0.30 9.60 -14.66
N GLY A 246 -1.42 9.00 -14.24
CA GLY A 246 -2.11 7.94 -14.95
C GLY A 246 -3.02 8.42 -16.10
N SER A 247 -3.24 9.73 -16.26
CA SER A 247 -4.06 10.30 -17.33
C SER A 247 -3.19 10.95 -18.39
N SER A 248 -3.31 10.49 -19.65
CA SER A 248 -2.54 11.02 -20.78
C SER A 248 -2.84 12.49 -21.08
N VAL A 249 -4.02 12.98 -20.68
CA VAL A 249 -4.45 14.36 -20.87
C VAL A 249 -3.83 15.26 -19.78
N TYR A 250 -4.01 14.89 -18.50
CA TYR A 250 -3.54 15.72 -17.38
C TYR A 250 -2.02 15.70 -17.25
N SER A 251 -1.37 14.55 -17.49
CA SER A 251 0.09 14.45 -17.42
C SER A 251 0.75 15.36 -18.46
N ARG A 252 0.21 15.43 -19.69
CA ARG A 252 0.70 16.33 -20.74
C ARG A 252 0.47 17.79 -20.40
N TYR A 253 -0.71 18.14 -19.89
CA TYR A 253 -1.04 19.53 -19.55
C TYR A 253 -0.19 20.07 -18.39
N LEU A 254 0.04 19.26 -17.36
CA LEU A 254 0.80 19.65 -16.18
C LEU A 254 2.31 19.38 -16.28
N LEU A 255 2.76 18.80 -17.41
CA LEU A 255 4.14 18.40 -17.66
C LEU A 255 4.67 17.35 -16.67
N PHE A 256 3.81 16.39 -16.29
CA PHE A 256 4.20 15.20 -15.54
C PHE A 256 4.51 14.02 -16.49
N PRO A 257 5.37 13.07 -16.08
CA PRO A 257 5.57 11.84 -16.82
C PRO A 257 4.26 11.05 -16.87
N TYR A 258 3.90 10.58 -18.06
CA TYR A 258 2.77 9.69 -18.22
C TYR A 258 3.17 8.26 -17.85
N ILE A 259 2.50 7.69 -16.85
CA ILE A 259 2.73 6.31 -16.41
C ILE A 259 1.44 5.51 -16.63
N PRO A 260 1.39 4.68 -17.69
CA PRO A 260 0.21 3.86 -17.98
C PRO A 260 -0.16 2.96 -16.79
N GLY A 261 -1.42 3.02 -16.37
CA GLY A 261 -1.92 2.22 -15.24
C GLY A 261 -1.63 2.80 -13.85
N ALA A 262 -0.85 3.88 -13.70
CA ALA A 262 -0.64 4.50 -12.39
C ALA A 262 -1.94 4.97 -11.73
N GLY A 263 -2.96 5.31 -12.55
CA GLY A 263 -4.27 5.73 -12.07
C GLY A 263 -4.95 4.72 -11.14
N GLU A 264 -4.73 3.41 -11.32
CA GLU A 264 -5.36 2.38 -10.47
C GLU A 264 -4.92 2.47 -9.00
N LEU A 265 -3.76 3.10 -8.73
CA LEU A 265 -3.30 3.40 -7.37
C LEU A 265 -4.24 4.38 -6.65
N LEU A 266 -5.00 5.21 -7.37
CA LEU A 266 -6.05 6.05 -6.77
C LEU A 266 -7.05 5.21 -5.98
N ILE A 267 -7.41 4.03 -6.50
CA ILE A 267 -8.39 3.15 -5.86
C ILE A 267 -7.82 2.64 -4.52
N PHE A 268 -6.51 2.41 -4.45
CA PHE A 268 -5.81 2.09 -3.19
C PHE A 268 -5.77 3.26 -2.22
N CYS A 269 -5.39 4.44 -2.69
CA CYS A 269 -5.31 5.65 -1.88
C CYS A 269 -6.66 6.09 -1.30
N ALA A 270 -7.74 6.00 -2.08
CA ALA A 270 -9.08 6.47 -1.69
C ALA A 270 -9.65 5.74 -0.46
N ARG A 271 -9.19 4.52 -0.16
CA ARG A 271 -9.67 3.69 0.96
C ARG A 271 -9.38 4.27 2.33
N TRP A 272 -8.32 5.06 2.46
CA TRP A 272 -7.91 5.63 3.74
C TRP A 272 -8.88 6.69 4.27
N ARG A 273 -9.71 7.29 3.40
CA ARG A 273 -10.69 8.33 3.78
C ARG A 273 -11.86 7.80 4.64
N ALA A 274 -11.96 6.49 4.82
CA ALA A 274 -13.10 5.81 5.45
C ALA A 274 -13.06 5.71 6.98
N ARG A 275 -12.08 6.30 7.67
CA ARG A 275 -12.06 6.40 9.13
C ARG A 275 -11.69 7.82 9.55
N GLY A 276 -12.69 8.70 9.53
CA GLY A 276 -12.70 9.97 10.24
C GLY A 276 -13.70 9.88 11.39
#